data_AF-A0A5C3Q6N3-F1
#
_entry.id   AF-A0A5C3Q6N3-F1
#
_cell.length_a   1.000
_cell.length_b   1.000
_cell.length_c   1.000
_cell.angle_alpha   90.00
_cell.angle_beta   90.00
_cell.angle_gamma   90.00
#
_symmetry.space_group_name_H-M   'P 1'
#
loop_
_entity.id
_entity.type
_entity.pdbx_description
1 polymer ?
#
loop_
_entity_poly.entity_id
_entity_poly.type
_entity_poly.pdbx_seq_one_letter_code
_entity_poly.pdbx_strand_id
1 'polypeptide(L)'
;MIVYLFYNADLLDVLLSRRELAVAYVDDTAFAVVGESLKETHGSLLSMMTRTDGGDEWSAAHNSCFELKKFALMDFVPPRRRVTPHTFNYGGRDFAAK
;
A
#
# COMPACT_ATOMS: atom_id res chain seq x y z
N MET A 1 19.04 -3.71 -19.30
CA MET A 1 17.64 -3.64 -18.84
C MET A 1 17.18 -4.94 -18.22
N ILE A 2 17.22 -6.08 -18.92
CA ILE A 2 16.74 -7.36 -18.36
C ILE A 2 17.45 -7.80 -17.06
N VAL A 3 18.73 -7.48 -16.90
CA VAL A 3 19.50 -7.81 -15.67
C VAL A 3 18.92 -7.15 -14.42
N TYR A 4 18.35 -5.94 -14.53
CA TYR A 4 17.71 -5.27 -13.39
C TYR A 4 16.46 -5.99 -12.90
N LEU A 5 15.76 -6.71 -13.78
CA LEU A 5 14.60 -7.51 -13.39
C LEU A 5 15.01 -8.68 -12.48
N PHE A 6 16.15 -9.32 -12.77
CA PHE A 6 16.69 -10.38 -11.91
C PHE A 6 17.31 -9.81 -10.63
N TYR A 7 17.94 -8.64 -10.73
CA TYR A 7 18.59 -7.98 -9.60
C TYR A 7 17.60 -7.51 -8.52
N ASN A 8 16.38 -7.09 -8.90
CA ASN A 8 15.34 -6.68 -7.96
C ASN A 8 14.35 -7.82 -7.63
N ALA A 9 14.55 -9.04 -8.15
CA ALA A 9 13.52 -10.08 -8.11
C ALA A 9 13.17 -10.51 -6.69
N ASP A 10 14.17 -10.66 -5.84
CA ASP A 10 14.03 -11.04 -4.43
C ASP A 10 13.37 -9.95 -3.58
N LEU A 11 13.53 -8.67 -3.93
CA LEU A 11 12.78 -7.57 -3.31
C LEU A 11 11.26 -7.70 -3.52
N LEU A 12 10.82 -8.39 -4.58
CA LEU A 12 9.41 -8.65 -4.87
C LEU A 12 8.86 -9.85 -4.11
N ASP A 13 9.73 -10.73 -3.60
CA ASP A 13 9.35 -11.91 -2.83
C ASP A 13 9.07 -11.59 -1.34
N VAL A 14 9.19 -10.31 -0.96
CA VAL A 14 8.92 -9.82 0.40
C VAL A 14 7.48 -10.09 0.87
N LEU A 15 6.53 -10.41 -0.03
CA LEU A 15 5.09 -10.48 0.25
C LEU A 15 4.70 -11.62 1.19
N LEU A 16 4.01 -11.29 2.29
CA LEU A 16 3.49 -12.27 3.26
C LEU A 16 1.96 -12.41 3.22
N SER A 17 1.27 -11.51 2.54
CA SER A 17 -0.19 -11.48 2.49
C SER A 17 -0.69 -11.06 1.11
N ARG A 18 -1.89 -11.52 0.75
CA ARG A 18 -2.61 -11.06 -0.46
C ARG A 18 -3.02 -9.58 -0.41
N ARG A 19 -2.86 -8.93 0.75
CA ARG A 19 -3.10 -7.50 0.97
C ARG A 19 -1.88 -6.64 0.67
N GLU A 20 -0.71 -7.24 0.52
CA GLU A 20 0.55 -6.56 0.22
C GLU A 20 0.86 -6.71 -1.28
N LEU A 21 1.55 -5.71 -1.83
CA LEU A 21 2.02 -5.68 -3.20
C LEU A 21 3.39 -5.01 -3.24
N ALA A 22 4.30 -5.60 -4.00
CA ALA A 22 5.61 -5.06 -4.32
C ALA A 22 5.74 -5.05 -5.84
N VAL A 23 6.15 -3.92 -6.39
CA VAL A 23 6.37 -3.75 -7.83
C VAL A 23 7.69 -3.03 -8.01
N ALA A 24 8.51 -3.50 -8.95
CA ALA A 24 9.75 -2.86 -9.33
C ALA A 24 9.83 -2.70 -10.84
N TYR A 25 10.43 -1.59 -11.28
CA TYR A 25 10.79 -1.34 -12.65
C TYR A 25 12.14 -0.61 -12.69
N VAL A 26 13.17 -1.33 -13.15
CA VAL A 26 14.55 -0.81 -13.26
C VAL A 26 15.09 -0.35 -11.90
N ASP A 27 15.01 0.94 -11.60
CA ASP A 27 15.52 1.59 -10.39
C ASP A 27 14.40 1.99 -9.42
N ASP A 28 13.15 1.99 -9.88
CA ASP A 28 11.99 2.34 -9.07
C ASP A 28 11.35 1.10 -8.46
N THR A 29 11.08 1.15 -7.16
CA THR A 29 10.30 0.15 -6.42
C THR A 29 9.19 0.84 -5.64
N ALA A 30 8.01 0.22 -5.62
CA ALA A 30 6.88 0.66 -4.81
C ALA A 30 6.32 -0.51 -3.99
N PHE A 31 6.02 -0.23 -2.73
CA PHE A 31 5.24 -1.10 -1.85
C PHE A 31 3.84 -0.51 -1.66
N ALA A 32 2.83 -1.37 -1.72
CA ALA A 32 1.44 -1.00 -1.51
C ALA A 32 0.77 -2.02 -0.59
N VAL A 33 -0.13 -1.54 0.26
CA VAL A 33 -0.90 -2.38 1.17
C VAL A 33 -2.35 -1.91 1.19
N VAL A 34 -3.29 -2.85 1.20
CA VAL A 34 -4.72 -2.60 1.40
C VAL A 34 -5.12 -3.11 2.79
N GLY A 35 -5.75 -2.26 3.59
CA GLY A 35 -6.19 -2.58 4.94
C GLY A 35 -7.45 -1.81 5.34
N GLU A 36 -7.93 -2.04 6.56
CA GLU A 36 -9.17 -1.42 7.07
C GLU A 36 -8.92 -0.04 7.69
N SER A 37 -7.66 0.26 8.02
CA SER A 37 -7.25 1.56 8.56
C SER A 37 -5.86 1.96 8.08
N LEU A 38 -5.59 3.26 8.04
CA LEU A 38 -4.26 3.79 7.70
C LEU A 38 -3.18 3.30 8.67
N LYS A 39 -3.53 3.14 9.95
CA LYS A 39 -2.63 2.62 10.96
C LYS A 39 -2.18 1.19 10.66
N GLU A 40 -3.12 0.34 10.23
CA GLU A 40 -2.82 -1.03 9.80
C GLU A 40 -1.92 -1.02 8.55
N THR A 41 -2.28 -0.24 7.53
CA THR A 41 -1.50 -0.20 6.27
C THR A 41 -0.10 0.37 6.45
N HIS A 42 0.07 1.43 7.26
CA HIS A 42 1.40 1.98 7.59
C HIS A 42 2.23 0.99 8.39
N GLY A 43 1.62 0.26 9.34
CA GLY A 43 2.30 -0.79 10.09
C GLY A 43 2.78 -1.93 9.19
N SER A 44 1.95 -2.35 8.22
CA SER A 44 2.35 -3.33 7.21
C SER A 44 3.45 -2.81 6.28
N LEU A 45 3.37 -1.58 5.79
CA LEU A 45 4.43 -0.99 4.97
C LEU A 45 5.77 -0.89 5.73
N LEU A 46 5.73 -0.50 7.00
CA LEU A 46 6.92 -0.50 7.85
C LEU A 46 7.47 -1.93 8.00
N SER A 47 6.59 -2.91 8.24
CA SER A 47 6.97 -4.33 8.28
C SER A 47 7.63 -4.79 6.99
N MET A 48 7.11 -4.44 5.80
CA MET A 48 7.72 -4.76 4.51
C MET A 48 9.14 -4.20 4.35
N MET A 49 9.43 -3.04 4.92
CA MET A 49 10.77 -2.45 4.90
C MET A 49 11.72 -3.14 5.89
N THR A 50 11.28 -3.37 7.14
CA THR A 50 12.18 -3.70 8.25
C THR A 50 12.24 -5.18 8.61
N ARG A 51 11.35 -6.03 8.09
CA ARG A 51 11.35 -7.47 8.40
C ARG A 51 12.52 -8.20 7.73
N THR A 52 12.76 -9.43 8.16
CA THR A 52 13.71 -10.35 7.49
C THR A 52 13.31 -10.53 6.04
N ASP A 53 14.30 -10.49 5.15
CA ASP A 53 14.13 -10.45 3.68
C ASP A 53 13.33 -9.23 3.18
N GLY A 54 13.22 -8.19 4.02
CA GLY A 54 12.57 -6.92 3.71
C GLY A 54 13.48 -5.94 2.95
N GLY A 55 12.94 -4.75 2.68
CA GLY A 55 13.64 -3.72 1.92
C GLY A 55 15.01 -3.33 2.50
N ASP A 56 15.13 -3.20 3.82
CA ASP A 56 16.38 -2.79 4.47
C ASP A 56 17.49 -3.83 4.30
N GLU A 57 17.16 -5.11 4.45
CA GLU A 57 18.09 -6.22 4.26
C GLU A 57 18.47 -6.37 2.79
N TRP A 58 17.49 -6.27 1.88
CA TRP A 58 17.73 -6.27 0.45
C TRP A 58 18.70 -5.15 0.04
N SER A 59 18.45 -3.92 0.51
CA SER A 59 19.27 -2.73 0.23
C SER A 59 20.72 -2.94 0.68
N ALA A 60 20.92 -3.55 1.86
CA ALA A 60 22.25 -3.87 2.38
C ALA A 60 22.94 -4.98 1.58
N ALA A 61 22.24 -6.07 1.27
CA ALA A 61 22.77 -7.21 0.54
C ALA A 61 23.16 -6.88 -0.91
N HIS A 62 22.41 -5.97 -1.54
CA HIS A 62 22.61 -5.57 -2.94
C HIS A 62 23.51 -4.34 -3.08
N ASN A 63 24.01 -3.76 -1.99
CA ASN A 63 24.78 -2.51 -2.00
C ASN A 63 24.04 -1.38 -2.77
N SER A 64 22.71 -1.37 -2.60
CA SER A 64 21.78 -0.49 -3.32
C SER A 64 20.97 0.31 -2.32
N CYS A 65 21.63 1.28 -1.69
CA CYS A 65 21.04 2.12 -0.65
C CYS A 65 19.85 2.92 -1.18
N PHE A 66 18.72 2.78 -0.51
CA PHE A 66 17.56 3.63 -0.74
C PHE A 66 17.86 5.10 -0.42
N GLU A 67 17.46 5.99 -1.32
CA GLU A 67 17.53 7.44 -1.07
C GLU A 67 16.29 7.90 -0.30
N LEU A 68 16.39 7.94 1.03
CA LEU A 68 15.27 8.28 1.92
C LEU A 68 14.65 9.66 1.63
N LYS A 69 15.39 10.63 1.06
CA LYS A 69 14.82 11.94 0.70
C LYS A 69 13.81 11.85 -0.45
N LYS A 70 13.83 10.78 -1.23
CA LYS A 70 12.88 10.52 -2.33
C LYS A 70 11.70 9.66 -1.90
N PHE A 71 11.68 9.14 -0.68
CA PHE A 71 10.59 8.30 -0.20
C PHE A 71 9.31 9.13 -0.08
N ALA A 72 8.22 8.57 -0.59
CA ALA A 72 6.89 9.16 -0.48
C ALA A 72 5.93 8.12 0.08
N LEU A 73 5.26 8.47 1.18
CA LEU A 73 4.13 7.72 1.72
C LEU A 73 2.84 8.35 1.19
N MET A 74 2.01 7.57 0.50
CA MET A 74 0.77 8.04 -0.09
C MET A 74 -0.42 7.20 0.39
N ASP A 75 -1.46 7.88 0.86
CA ASP A 75 -2.69 7.25 1.35
C ASP A 75 -3.81 7.38 0.32
N PHE A 76 -4.39 6.23 -0.07
CA PHE A 76 -5.58 6.18 -0.91
C PHE A 76 -6.78 5.73 -0.08
N VAL A 77 -7.66 6.67 0.25
CA VAL A 77 -8.88 6.40 1.01
C VAL A 77 -10.09 6.58 0.10
N PRO A 78 -11.05 5.63 0.05
CA PRO A 78 -12.30 5.85 -0.66
C PRO A 78 -12.99 7.12 -0.16
N PRO A 79 -13.66 7.89 -1.04
CA PRO A 79 -14.48 9.00 -0.56
C PRO A 79 -15.48 8.46 0.46
N ARG A 80 -15.58 9.13 1.62
CA ARG A 80 -16.61 8.80 2.63
C ARG A 80 -17.94 8.69 1.89
N ARG A 81 -18.54 7.49 1.89
CA ARG A 81 -19.91 7.31 1.42
C ARG A 81 -20.72 8.33 2.21
N ARG A 82 -21.22 9.38 1.54
CA ARG A 82 -22.30 10.16 2.13
C ARG A 82 -23.40 9.14 2.32
N VAL A 83 -23.67 8.77 3.57
CA VAL A 83 -24.92 8.10 3.89
C VAL A 83 -25.97 9.16 3.53
N THR A 84 -26.52 9.09 2.32
CA THR A 84 -27.78 9.74 2.04
C THR A 84 -28.71 9.16 3.11
N PRO A 85 -29.23 9.97 4.06
CA PRO A 85 -30.19 9.46 5.02
C PRO A 85 -31.27 8.76 4.21
N HIS A 86 -31.57 7.51 4.53
CA HIS A 86 -32.56 6.72 3.80
C HIS A 86 -33.86 7.52 3.75
N THR A 87 -34.13 8.17 2.61
CA THR A 87 -35.42 8.77 2.34
C THR A 87 -36.32 7.63 1.93
N PHE A 88 -37.20 7.22 2.84
CA PHE A 88 -38.24 6.26 2.51
C PHE A 88 -39.47 7.04 2.05
N ASN A 89 -40.00 6.67 0.89
CA ASN A 89 -41.17 7.33 0.31
C ASN A 89 -42.43 6.57 0.74
N TYR A 90 -43.30 7.22 1.51
CA TYR A 90 -44.59 6.66 1.92
C TYR A 90 -45.70 7.64 1.55
N GLY A 91 -46.61 7.23 0.66
CA GLY A 91 -47.72 8.05 0.21
C GLY A 91 -47.30 9.32 -0.57
N GLY A 92 -46.20 9.27 -1.32
CA GLY A 92 -45.75 10.37 -2.19
C GLY A 92 -44.99 11.50 -1.48
N ARG A 93 -44.50 11.27 -0.26
CA ARG A 93 -43.67 12.23 0.49
C ARG A 93 -42.38 11.58 0.96
N ASP A 94 -41.27 12.30 0.80
CA ASP A 94 -39.95 11.88 1.28
C ASP A 94 -39.72 12.31 2.73
N PHE A 95 -39.33 11.37 3.58
CA PHE A 95 -38.98 11.62 4.97
C PHE A 95 -37.51 11.30 5.22
N ALA A 96 -36.77 12.25 5.79
CA ALA A 96 -35.40 12.02 6.26
C ALA A 96 -35.43 11.56 7.73
N ALA A 97 -34.84 10.39 8.02
CA ALA A 97 -34.58 9.98 9.40
C ALA A 97 -33.54 10.94 10.03
N LYS A 98 -33.87 11.50 11.20
CA LYS A 98 -32.96 12.32 12.01
C LYS A 98 -31.91 11.47 12.72
#